data_AF-A0A4R1HTH6-F1
#
_entry.id   AF-A0A4R1HTH6-F1
#
_cell.length_a   1.000
_cell.length_b   1.000
_cell.length_c   1.000
_cell.angle_alpha   90.00
_cell.angle_beta   90.00
_cell.angle_gamma   90.00
#
_symmetry.space_group_name_H-M   'P 1'
#
loop_
_entity.id
_entity.type
_entity.pdbx_description
1 polymer ?
#
loop_
_entity_poly.entity_id
_entity_poly.type
_entity_poly.pdbx_seq_one_letter_code
_entity_poly.pdbx_strand_id
1 'polypeptide(L)'
;MSREAGEIVLNRAVRRRYGVVAAVAGVVIVALAMAWLLIHGITGVRVSADRADTEPVWWRWLPALAASLVVAMMPWRRDPIPSDVSTGELRLAVRGETLILAASAVAFTAALIAAGGAEAAHTGGKVLLLVILPLLTFRWFRSALSTRPPLPAAGPTAALAATAAVTVWMMIALLVNGPTWASSPAPAVPGAQLVIALIGGFILNAVVEEYFYRRWLQSRIEWLLGRWPGIVLATLLWSAWHAAIQGVGRLDLDLASVLVAHAATGVLLGLLWSRYRRMWPLLTVHGALNALPVLVSLLGAP
;
A
#
# COMPACT_ATOMS: atom_id res chain seq x y z
N MET A 1 6.20 -25.88 -34.46
CA MET A 1 6.41 -25.05 -33.26
C MET A 1 6.40 -23.59 -33.68
N SER A 2 5.25 -22.94 -33.49
CA SER A 2 4.79 -21.73 -34.17
C SER A 2 5.30 -20.44 -33.50
N ARG A 3 5.29 -19.32 -34.25
CA ARG A 3 5.64 -17.94 -33.82
C ARG A 3 5.10 -17.54 -32.42
N GLU A 4 3.95 -18.09 -32.05
CA GLU A 4 3.25 -17.87 -30.79
C GLU A 4 4.07 -18.31 -29.56
N ALA A 5 4.79 -19.43 -29.65
CA ALA A 5 5.67 -19.89 -28.57
C ALA A 5 6.86 -18.95 -28.35
N GLY A 6 7.40 -18.38 -29.44
CA GLY A 6 8.48 -17.38 -29.38
C GLY A 6 8.04 -16.06 -28.75
N GLU A 7 6.83 -15.60 -29.07
CA GLU A 7 6.26 -14.35 -28.55
C GLU A 7 5.93 -14.43 -27.04
N ILE A 8 5.49 -15.61 -26.58
CA ILE A 8 5.26 -15.88 -25.14
C ILE A 8 6.56 -15.87 -24.34
N VAL A 9 7.64 -16.46 -24.87
CA VAL A 9 8.96 -16.50 -24.21
C VAL A 9 9.57 -15.09 -24.14
N LEU A 10 9.49 -14.33 -25.24
CA LEU A 10 9.98 -12.96 -25.28
C LEU A 10 9.23 -12.05 -24.29
N ASN A 11 7.90 -12.15 -24.24
CA ASN A 11 7.09 -11.40 -23.27
C ASN A 11 7.44 -11.73 -21.81
N ARG A 12 7.76 -12.99 -21.49
CA ARG A 12 8.20 -13.38 -20.13
C ARG A 12 9.57 -12.81 -19.78
N ALA A 13 10.54 -12.88 -20.70
CA ALA A 13 11.88 -12.34 -20.48
C ALA A 13 11.84 -10.82 -20.25
N VAL A 14 11.06 -10.11 -21.06
CA VAL A 14 10.86 -8.66 -20.95
C VAL A 14 10.20 -8.29 -19.62
N ARG A 15 9.12 -8.98 -19.21
CA ARG A 15 8.48 -8.77 -17.90
C ARG A 15 9.40 -9.06 -16.73
N ARG A 16 10.25 -10.08 -16.83
CA ARG A 16 11.27 -10.37 -15.80
C ARG A 16 12.27 -9.23 -15.68
N ARG A 17 12.71 -8.66 -16.80
CA ARG A 17 13.62 -7.51 -16.82
C ARG A 17 12.98 -6.27 -16.17
N TYR A 18 11.76 -5.92 -16.54
CA TYR A 18 11.01 -4.83 -15.87
C TYR A 18 10.82 -5.12 -14.38
N GLY A 19 10.58 -6.40 -14.03
CA GLY A 19 10.55 -6.91 -12.67
C GLY A 19 11.76 -6.49 -11.85
N VAL A 20 12.95 -6.88 -12.31
CA VAL A 20 14.22 -6.60 -11.63
C VAL A 20 14.50 -5.10 -11.60
N VAL A 21 14.33 -4.40 -12.72
CA VAL A 21 14.59 -2.96 -12.80
C VAL A 21 13.72 -2.19 -11.81
N ALA A 22 12.42 -2.49 -11.74
CA ALA A 22 11.53 -1.80 -10.81
C ALA A 22 11.86 -2.10 -9.34
N ALA A 23 12.20 -3.36 -9.01
CA ALA A 23 12.61 -3.72 -7.66
C ALA A 23 13.89 -2.97 -7.24
N VAL A 24 14.91 -2.95 -8.10
CA VAL A 24 16.16 -2.22 -7.86
C VAL A 24 15.90 -0.72 -7.75
N ALA A 25 15.12 -0.14 -8.66
CA ALA A 25 14.77 1.27 -8.62
C ALA A 25 14.04 1.65 -7.32
N GLY A 26 13.07 0.83 -6.88
CA GLY A 26 12.37 1.04 -5.62
C GLY A 26 13.31 1.04 -4.41
N VAL A 27 14.23 0.08 -4.34
CA VAL A 27 15.25 0.01 -3.27
C VAL A 27 16.15 1.23 -3.31
N VAL A 28 16.64 1.63 -4.49
CA VAL A 28 17.49 2.80 -4.67
C VAL A 28 16.76 4.08 -4.25
N ILE A 29 15.49 4.26 -4.63
CA ILE A 29 14.69 5.43 -4.23
C ILE A 29 14.58 5.53 -2.70
N VAL A 30 14.27 4.43 -2.01
CA VAL A 30 14.15 4.43 -0.54
C VAL A 30 15.51 4.65 0.12
N ALA A 31 16.58 4.07 -0.42
CA ALA A 31 17.94 4.28 0.09
C ALA A 31 18.40 5.73 -0.07
N LEU A 32 18.12 6.36 -1.23
CA LEU A 32 18.40 7.77 -1.47
C LEU A 32 17.57 8.68 -0.56
N ALA A 33 16.29 8.36 -0.34
CA ALA A 33 15.45 9.08 0.60
C ALA A 33 16.00 9.00 2.04
N MET A 34 16.43 7.81 2.48
CA MET A 34 17.08 7.64 3.78
C MET A 34 18.39 8.45 3.88
N ALA A 35 19.25 8.36 2.87
CA ALA A 35 20.49 9.12 2.83
C ALA A 35 20.23 10.64 2.87
N TRP A 36 19.20 11.11 2.17
CA TRP A 36 18.80 12.52 2.17
C TRP A 36 18.39 12.99 3.58
N LEU A 37 17.61 12.20 4.31
CA LEU A 37 17.25 12.50 5.70
C LEU A 37 18.48 12.55 6.60
N LEU A 38 19.38 11.57 6.49
CA LEU A 38 20.60 11.50 7.30
C LEU A 38 21.55 12.68 7.04
N ILE A 39 21.71 13.11 5.80
CA ILE A 39 22.52 14.29 5.44
C ILE A 39 21.96 15.57 6.10
N HIS A 40 20.66 15.63 6.32
CA HIS A 40 19.98 16.74 6.99
C HIS A 40 19.85 16.56 8.52
N GLY A 41 20.49 15.54 9.09
CA GLY A 41 20.46 15.26 10.53
C GLY A 41 19.11 14.70 11.03
N ILE A 42 18.25 14.23 10.13
CA ILE A 42 16.94 13.67 10.48
C ILE A 42 17.08 12.16 10.67
N THR A 43 16.93 11.70 11.91
CA THR A 43 17.06 10.28 12.27
C THR A 43 15.74 9.61 12.65
N GLY A 44 14.68 10.39 12.81
CA GLY A 44 13.33 9.93 13.09
C GLY A 44 12.36 10.33 11.99
N VAL A 45 11.29 9.56 11.82
CA VAL A 45 10.21 9.87 10.87
C VAL A 45 8.90 10.06 11.61
N ARG A 46 8.10 11.03 11.15
CA ARG A 46 6.73 11.20 11.63
C ARG A 46 5.84 10.16 10.96
N VAL A 47 5.02 9.49 11.75
CA VAL A 47 4.30 8.28 11.33
C VAL A 47 2.78 8.40 11.44
N SER A 48 2.27 9.46 12.05
CA SER A 48 0.85 9.78 12.18
C SER A 48 0.66 11.29 12.10
N ALA A 49 -0.47 11.70 11.53
CA ALA A 49 -0.85 13.11 11.47
C ALA A 49 -1.31 13.63 12.84
N ASP A 50 -1.76 12.74 13.73
CA ASP A 50 -2.36 13.08 15.02
C ASP A 50 -1.32 13.48 16.08
N ARG A 51 -0.03 13.29 15.77
CA ARG A 51 1.05 13.47 16.71
C ARG A 51 2.28 14.08 16.05
N ALA A 52 3.04 14.87 16.79
CA ALA A 52 4.21 15.61 16.29
C ALA A 52 5.54 14.89 16.56
N ASP A 53 5.54 13.83 17.36
CA ASP A 53 6.69 13.00 17.65
C ASP A 53 7.15 12.22 16.41
N THR A 54 8.45 11.95 16.39
CA THR A 54 9.09 11.10 15.40
C THR A 54 9.49 9.78 16.03
N GLU A 55 9.29 8.69 15.31
CA GLU A 55 9.73 7.36 15.71
C GLU A 55 10.95 6.93 14.89
N PRO A 56 11.82 6.07 15.45
CA PRO A 56 12.85 5.42 14.66
C PRO A 56 12.25 4.55 13.56
N VAL A 57 12.77 4.67 12.34
CA VAL A 57 12.23 3.97 11.15
C VAL A 57 12.19 2.45 11.34
N TRP A 58 13.15 1.87 12.04
CA TRP A 58 13.24 0.43 12.25
C TRP A 58 12.05 -0.14 13.04
N TRP A 59 11.38 0.65 13.89
CA TRP A 59 10.17 0.23 14.59
C TRP A 59 9.01 -0.09 13.64
N ARG A 60 8.97 0.57 12.47
CA ARG A 60 8.01 0.31 11.40
C ARG A 60 8.48 -0.79 10.46
N TRP A 61 9.77 -0.84 10.17
CA TRP A 61 10.32 -1.82 9.22
C TRP A 61 10.34 -3.23 9.78
N LEU A 62 10.68 -3.42 11.06
CA LEU A 62 10.85 -4.76 11.64
C LEU A 62 9.59 -5.66 11.49
N PRO A 63 8.37 -5.22 11.88
CA PRO A 63 7.16 -6.02 11.68
C PRO A 63 6.92 -6.33 10.20
N ALA A 64 7.11 -5.33 9.33
CA ALA A 64 6.81 -5.44 7.91
C ALA A 64 7.78 -6.37 7.17
N LEU A 65 9.08 -6.27 7.47
CA LEU A 65 10.13 -7.11 6.89
C LEU A 65 10.02 -8.56 7.38
N ALA A 66 9.75 -8.78 8.67
CA ALA A 66 9.57 -10.12 9.21
C ALA A 66 8.35 -10.84 8.60
N ALA A 67 7.21 -10.15 8.49
CA ALA A 67 6.05 -10.70 7.81
C ALA A 67 6.30 -10.91 6.30
N SER A 68 7.05 -10.01 5.66
CA SER A 68 7.45 -10.17 4.25
C SER A 68 8.35 -11.40 4.06
N LEU A 69 9.22 -11.71 5.02
CA LEU A 69 10.04 -12.92 5.02
C LEU A 69 9.17 -14.18 5.13
N VAL A 70 8.17 -14.20 6.03
CA VAL A 70 7.19 -15.29 6.10
C VAL A 70 6.47 -15.46 4.77
N VAL A 71 6.05 -14.35 4.14
CA VAL A 71 5.46 -14.39 2.81
C VAL A 71 6.45 -14.93 1.78
N ALA A 72 7.74 -14.58 1.85
CA ALA A 72 8.75 -15.05 0.89
C ALA A 72 9.07 -16.55 1.03
N MET A 73 9.09 -17.08 2.25
CA MET A 73 9.42 -18.49 2.53
C MET A 73 8.36 -19.49 2.04
N MET A 74 7.12 -19.03 1.82
CA MET A 74 6.04 -19.91 1.38
C MET A 74 6.15 -20.22 -0.14
N PRO A 75 5.75 -21.41 -0.62
CA PRO A 75 5.88 -21.81 -2.03
C PRO A 75 5.06 -20.93 -3.00
N TRP A 76 5.73 -20.20 -3.91
CA TRP A 76 5.04 -19.32 -4.87
C TRP A 76 4.23 -20.14 -5.89
N ARG A 77 2.92 -19.86 -6.00
CA ARG A 77 2.15 -20.31 -7.18
C ARG A 77 2.61 -19.48 -8.37
N ARG A 78 2.84 -20.14 -9.51
CA ARG A 78 3.23 -19.48 -10.78
C ARG A 78 2.22 -18.39 -11.13
N ASP A 79 2.72 -17.30 -11.71
CA ASP A 79 1.93 -16.13 -12.08
C ASP A 79 0.68 -16.54 -12.86
N PRO A 80 -0.53 -16.28 -12.34
CA PRO A 80 -1.75 -16.68 -13.02
C PRO A 80 -2.16 -15.63 -14.07
N ILE A 81 -1.22 -14.78 -14.54
CA ILE A 81 -1.48 -13.84 -15.62
C ILE A 81 -1.82 -14.71 -16.83
N PRO A 82 -3.07 -14.69 -17.34
CA PRO A 82 -3.44 -15.57 -18.43
C PRO A 82 -2.53 -15.27 -19.62
N SER A 83 -1.88 -16.29 -20.15
CA SER A 83 -1.09 -16.19 -21.39
C SER A 83 -1.95 -15.85 -22.60
N ASP A 84 -3.27 -15.97 -22.45
CA ASP A 84 -4.28 -15.88 -23.49
C ASP A 84 -5.12 -14.59 -23.39
N VAL A 85 -4.47 -13.43 -23.36
CA VAL A 85 -5.19 -12.16 -23.51
C VAL A 85 -4.63 -11.40 -24.68
N SER A 86 -4.98 -11.91 -25.86
CA SER A 86 -4.47 -11.59 -27.18
C SER A 86 -5.30 -10.56 -27.95
N THR A 87 -6.24 -9.83 -27.32
CA THR A 87 -6.96 -8.73 -27.99
C THR A 87 -6.36 -7.37 -27.63
N GLY A 88 -6.01 -6.58 -28.64
CA GLY A 88 -5.45 -5.23 -28.47
C GLY A 88 -6.37 -4.29 -27.70
N GLU A 89 -7.69 -4.47 -27.83
CA GLU A 89 -8.72 -3.67 -27.15
C GLU A 89 -8.66 -3.80 -25.63
N LEU A 90 -8.53 -5.04 -25.11
CA LEU A 90 -8.44 -5.28 -23.67
C LEU A 90 -7.16 -4.66 -23.10
N ARG A 91 -6.04 -4.80 -23.81
CA ARG A 91 -4.77 -4.16 -23.41
C ARG A 91 -4.90 -2.63 -23.38
N LEU A 92 -5.59 -2.05 -24.35
CA LEU A 92 -5.83 -0.60 -24.39
C LEU A 92 -6.71 -0.13 -23.24
N ALA A 93 -7.79 -0.87 -22.93
CA ALA A 93 -8.66 -0.57 -21.79
C ALA A 93 -7.90 -0.62 -20.46
N VAL A 94 -7.12 -1.67 -20.20
CA VAL A 94 -6.33 -1.78 -18.96
C VAL A 94 -5.27 -0.69 -18.87
N ARG A 95 -4.65 -0.29 -19.99
CA ARG A 95 -3.74 0.88 -20.03
C ARG A 95 -4.47 2.17 -19.64
N GLY A 96 -5.63 2.44 -20.24
CA GLY A 96 -6.45 3.61 -19.91
C GLY A 96 -6.84 3.64 -18.43
N GLU A 97 -7.35 2.53 -17.90
CA GLU A 97 -7.67 2.39 -16.48
C GLU A 97 -6.43 2.63 -15.60
N THR A 98 -5.28 2.05 -15.94
CA THR A 98 -4.04 2.22 -15.16
C THR A 98 -3.59 3.68 -15.13
N LEU A 99 -3.62 4.35 -16.28
CA LEU A 99 -3.21 5.75 -16.39
C LEU A 99 -4.13 6.66 -15.58
N ILE A 100 -5.45 6.46 -15.68
CA ILE A 100 -6.40 7.27 -14.91
C ILE A 100 -6.23 7.02 -13.41
N LEU A 101 -6.12 5.77 -12.96
CA LEU A 101 -5.91 5.49 -11.53
C LEU A 101 -4.57 6.05 -11.02
N ALA A 102 -3.49 5.92 -11.78
CA ALA A 102 -2.20 6.50 -11.41
C ALA A 102 -2.29 8.04 -11.36
N ALA A 103 -2.95 8.66 -12.34
CA ALA A 103 -3.19 10.10 -12.35
C ALA A 103 -4.06 10.53 -11.17
N SER A 104 -5.08 9.76 -10.77
CA SER A 104 -5.89 10.03 -9.58
C SER A 104 -5.07 10.01 -8.29
N ALA A 105 -4.13 9.07 -8.14
CA ALA A 105 -3.24 9.02 -6.98
C ALA A 105 -2.33 10.25 -6.89
N VAL A 106 -1.74 10.63 -8.04
CA VAL A 106 -0.89 11.83 -8.14
C VAL A 106 -1.69 13.10 -7.89
N ALA A 107 -2.87 13.21 -8.50
CA ALA A 107 -3.78 14.34 -8.32
C ALA A 107 -4.25 14.45 -6.87
N PHE A 108 -4.55 13.33 -6.20
CA PHE A 108 -4.91 13.31 -4.78
C PHE A 108 -3.76 13.83 -3.92
N THR A 109 -2.54 13.34 -4.15
CA THR A 109 -1.32 13.81 -3.47
C THR A 109 -1.13 15.31 -3.67
N ALA A 110 -1.13 15.78 -4.93
CA ALA A 110 -0.90 17.18 -5.27
C ALA A 110 -1.99 18.10 -4.70
N ALA A 111 -3.26 17.72 -4.81
CA ALA A 111 -4.38 18.48 -4.28
C ALA A 111 -4.30 18.59 -2.75
N LEU A 112 -3.93 17.51 -2.06
CA LEU A 112 -3.83 17.51 -0.61
C LEU A 112 -2.64 18.35 -0.11
N ILE A 113 -1.49 18.29 -0.79
CA ILE A 113 -0.34 19.16 -0.51
C ILE A 113 -0.73 20.62 -0.74
N ALA A 114 -1.38 20.94 -1.87
CA ALA A 114 -1.82 22.30 -2.18
C ALA A 114 -2.85 22.84 -1.17
N ALA A 115 -3.67 21.95 -0.60
CA ALA A 115 -4.61 22.27 0.47
C ALA A 115 -3.98 22.28 1.86
N GLY A 116 -2.66 22.13 1.98
CA GLY A 116 -1.94 22.12 3.26
C GLY A 116 -2.34 20.97 4.19
N GLY A 117 -2.79 19.83 3.65
CA GLY A 117 -3.24 18.69 4.43
C GLY A 117 -4.63 18.85 5.08
N ALA A 118 -5.44 19.82 4.64
CA ALA A 118 -6.75 20.08 5.23
C ALA A 118 -7.66 18.84 5.22
N GLU A 119 -8.35 18.58 6.35
CA GLU A 119 -9.16 17.38 6.54
C GLU A 119 -10.28 17.23 5.50
N ALA A 120 -10.93 18.33 5.10
CA ALA A 120 -11.95 18.31 4.06
C ALA A 120 -11.38 17.87 2.69
N ALA A 121 -10.16 18.31 2.36
CA ALA A 121 -9.47 17.90 1.14
C ALA A 121 -9.01 16.43 1.22
N HIS A 122 -8.59 15.99 2.40
CA HIS A 122 -8.22 14.59 2.67
C HIS A 122 -9.42 13.65 2.48
N THR A 123 -10.50 13.87 3.23
CA THR A 123 -11.70 13.03 3.17
C THR A 123 -12.42 13.15 1.83
N GLY A 124 -12.64 14.38 1.34
CA GLY A 124 -13.29 14.61 0.05
C GLY A 124 -12.47 14.06 -1.12
N GLY A 125 -11.14 14.24 -1.10
CA GLY A 125 -10.23 13.73 -2.12
C GLY A 125 -10.23 12.19 -2.18
N LYS A 126 -10.24 11.50 -1.03
CA LYS A 126 -10.36 10.04 -0.98
C LYS A 126 -11.65 9.56 -1.65
N VAL A 127 -12.79 10.17 -1.33
CA VAL A 127 -14.09 9.77 -1.91
C VAL A 127 -14.12 10.07 -3.42
N LEU A 128 -13.72 11.26 -3.84
CA LEU A 128 -13.79 11.68 -5.23
C LEU A 128 -12.76 10.96 -6.12
N LEU A 129 -11.48 11.01 -5.75
CA LEU A 129 -10.37 10.56 -6.59
C LEU A 129 -10.05 9.09 -6.40
N LEU A 130 -10.24 8.54 -5.20
CA LEU A 130 -9.91 7.15 -4.90
C LEU A 130 -11.13 6.21 -4.91
N VAL A 131 -12.36 6.71 -5.02
CA VAL A 131 -13.56 5.86 -5.13
C VAL A 131 -14.39 6.20 -6.37
N ILE A 132 -14.96 7.40 -6.45
CA ILE A 132 -15.92 7.76 -7.51
C ILE A 132 -15.26 7.70 -8.89
N LEU A 133 -14.13 8.38 -9.07
CA LEU A 133 -13.43 8.40 -10.36
C LEU A 133 -13.00 6.99 -10.84
N PRO A 134 -12.42 6.12 -10.00
CA PRO A 134 -12.21 4.71 -10.34
C PRO A 134 -13.48 3.98 -10.80
N LEU A 135 -14.59 4.12 -10.08
CA LEU A 135 -15.85 3.44 -10.43
C LEU A 135 -16.41 3.94 -11.77
N LEU A 136 -16.35 5.25 -12.03
CA LEU A 136 -16.71 5.83 -13.32
C LEU A 136 -15.81 5.32 -14.44
N THR A 137 -14.51 5.23 -14.17
CA THR A 137 -13.52 4.68 -15.11
C THR A 137 -13.86 3.24 -15.48
N PHE A 138 -14.16 2.39 -14.48
CA PHE A 138 -14.52 0.99 -14.72
C PHE A 138 -15.83 0.86 -15.50
N ARG A 139 -16.80 1.73 -15.23
CA ARG A 139 -18.06 1.78 -15.98
C ARG A 139 -17.82 2.20 -17.43
N TRP A 140 -16.95 3.18 -17.68
CA TRP A 140 -16.62 3.67 -19.02
C TRP A 140 -15.90 2.62 -19.87
N PHE A 141 -14.83 2.02 -19.33
CA PHE A 141 -14.06 0.98 -20.02
C PHE A 141 -14.73 -0.40 -20.03
N ARG A 142 -15.96 -0.51 -19.46
CA ARG A 142 -16.67 -1.78 -19.24
C ARG A 142 -15.75 -2.83 -18.61
N SER A 143 -14.98 -2.39 -17.62
CA SER A 143 -13.75 -2.98 -17.11
C SER A 143 -13.78 -4.51 -17.12
N ALA A 144 -13.11 -5.06 -18.14
CA ALA A 144 -12.96 -6.50 -18.34
C ALA A 144 -12.15 -7.19 -17.22
N LEU A 145 -11.53 -6.43 -16.31
CA LEU A 145 -10.84 -6.95 -15.12
C LEU A 145 -11.63 -6.75 -13.81
N SER A 146 -12.62 -5.85 -13.75
CA SER A 146 -13.48 -5.71 -12.55
C SER A 146 -14.59 -6.75 -12.53
N THR A 147 -14.98 -7.27 -13.69
CA THR A 147 -15.94 -8.37 -13.86
C THR A 147 -15.30 -9.75 -13.82
N ARG A 148 -13.98 -9.84 -14.01
CA ARG A 148 -13.27 -11.11 -13.87
C ARG A 148 -13.04 -11.41 -12.38
N PRO A 149 -13.42 -12.60 -11.90
CA PRO A 149 -13.11 -12.98 -10.54
C PRO A 149 -11.59 -12.84 -10.33
N PRO A 150 -11.14 -12.38 -9.15
CA PRO A 150 -9.73 -12.45 -8.81
C PRO A 150 -9.26 -13.89 -9.09
N LEU A 151 -8.08 -14.02 -9.70
CA LEU A 151 -7.40 -15.29 -9.98
C LEU A 151 -7.69 -16.26 -8.82
N PRO A 152 -8.07 -17.51 -9.09
CA PRO A 152 -8.79 -18.38 -8.16
C PRO A 152 -8.21 -18.23 -6.75
N ALA A 153 -9.09 -17.79 -5.83
CA ALA A 153 -8.72 -17.49 -4.45
C ALA A 153 -7.84 -18.62 -3.93
N ALA A 154 -6.61 -18.27 -3.57
CA ALA A 154 -5.60 -19.26 -3.24
C ALA A 154 -6.16 -20.18 -2.14
N GLY A 155 -5.98 -21.50 -2.27
CA GLY A 155 -6.64 -22.50 -1.41
C GLY A 155 -6.32 -22.35 0.10
N PRO A 156 -6.80 -23.28 0.96
CA PRO A 156 -6.65 -23.18 2.41
C PRO A 156 -5.22 -22.88 2.89
N THR A 157 -4.20 -23.42 2.21
CA THR A 157 -2.78 -23.16 2.49
C THR A 157 -2.37 -21.70 2.37
N ALA A 158 -2.97 -20.95 1.44
CA ALA A 158 -2.71 -19.53 1.28
C ALA A 158 -3.44 -18.67 2.31
N ALA A 159 -4.60 -19.12 2.78
CA ALA A 159 -5.27 -18.51 3.93
C ALA A 159 -4.35 -18.60 5.16
N LEU A 160 -3.85 -19.80 5.45
CA LEU A 160 -2.96 -20.07 6.57
C LEU A 160 -1.66 -19.27 6.46
N ALA A 161 -1.05 -19.19 5.27
CA ALA A 161 0.16 -18.42 5.05
C ALA A 161 -0.06 -16.91 5.23
N ALA A 162 -1.21 -16.38 4.80
CA ALA A 162 -1.58 -14.99 5.05
C ALA A 162 -1.81 -14.75 6.56
N THR A 163 -2.47 -15.68 7.27
CA THR A 163 -2.63 -15.63 8.72
C THR A 163 -1.29 -15.64 9.43
N ALA A 164 -0.37 -16.53 9.08
CA ALA A 164 0.97 -16.55 9.66
C ALA A 164 1.71 -15.22 9.49
N ALA A 165 1.66 -14.62 8.29
CA ALA A 165 2.27 -13.33 8.03
C ALA A 165 1.63 -12.20 8.87
N VAL A 166 0.29 -12.15 8.95
CA VAL A 166 -0.43 -11.16 9.77
C VAL A 166 -0.15 -11.34 11.25
N THR A 167 -0.10 -12.58 11.74
CA THR A 167 0.22 -12.89 13.14
C THR A 167 1.64 -12.47 13.48
N VAL A 168 2.63 -12.80 12.64
CA VAL A 168 4.03 -12.38 12.85
C VAL A 168 4.15 -10.86 12.83
N TRP A 169 3.49 -10.20 11.88
CA TRP A 169 3.42 -8.74 11.85
C TRP A 169 2.86 -8.19 13.16
N MET A 170 1.71 -8.69 13.60
CA MET A 170 1.01 -8.24 14.82
C MET A 170 1.87 -8.43 16.07
N MET A 171 2.48 -9.61 16.24
CA MET A 171 3.31 -9.93 17.40
C MET A 171 4.53 -9.01 17.48
N ILE A 172 5.24 -8.80 16.37
CA ILE A 172 6.42 -7.93 16.35
C ILE A 172 6.02 -6.47 16.51
N ALA A 173 4.91 -6.04 15.91
CA ALA A 173 4.39 -4.69 16.06
C ALA A 173 4.08 -4.37 17.54
N LEU A 174 3.37 -5.27 18.23
CA LEU A 174 3.07 -5.14 19.66
C LEU A 174 4.32 -5.22 20.53
N LEU A 175 5.26 -6.12 20.21
CA LEU A 175 6.51 -6.25 20.96
C LEU A 175 7.37 -4.98 20.88
N VAL A 176 7.51 -4.42 19.68
CA VAL A 176 8.41 -3.29 19.42
C VAL A 176 7.76 -1.94 19.77
N ASN A 177 6.47 -1.78 19.51
CA ASN A 177 5.79 -0.48 19.65
C ASN A 177 4.77 -0.43 20.81
N GLY A 178 4.34 -1.59 21.33
CA GLY A 178 3.33 -1.68 22.38
C GLY A 178 3.66 -0.88 23.64
N PRO A 179 4.90 -0.93 24.18
CA PRO A 179 5.26 -0.11 25.33
C PRO A 179 5.07 1.39 25.08
N THR A 180 5.51 1.88 23.91
CA THR A 180 5.34 3.27 23.52
C THR A 180 3.86 3.63 23.41
N TRP A 181 3.05 2.82 22.73
CA TRP A 181 1.61 3.05 22.59
C TRP A 181 0.87 3.02 23.93
N ALA A 182 1.26 2.13 24.84
CA ALA A 182 0.66 2.03 26.17
C ALA A 182 1.00 3.25 27.05
N SER A 183 2.17 3.86 26.84
CA SER A 183 2.58 5.09 27.53
C SER A 183 1.96 6.37 26.94
N SER A 184 1.34 6.28 25.76
CA SER A 184 0.70 7.44 25.13
C SER A 184 -0.58 7.84 25.88
N PRO A 185 -0.88 9.15 26.01
CA PRO A 185 -2.14 9.60 26.57
C PRO A 185 -3.34 9.03 25.80
N ALA A 186 -4.29 8.46 26.52
CA ALA A 186 -5.54 8.00 25.94
C ALA A 186 -6.33 9.17 25.35
N PRO A 187 -7.07 8.98 24.23
CA PRO A 187 -7.91 10.02 23.67
C PRO A 187 -8.98 10.50 24.67
N ALA A 188 -9.02 11.80 24.94
CA ALA A 188 -10.02 12.43 25.81
C ALA A 188 -11.33 12.74 25.06
N VAL A 189 -11.92 11.72 24.42
CA VAL A 189 -13.18 11.85 23.66
C VAL A 189 -14.25 10.87 24.17
N PRO A 190 -15.54 11.22 24.10
CA PRO A 190 -16.61 10.30 24.47
C PRO A 190 -16.54 8.98 23.69
N GLY A 191 -16.82 7.86 24.36
CA GLY A 191 -16.69 6.52 23.77
C GLY A 191 -17.44 6.34 22.45
N ALA A 192 -18.64 6.94 22.31
CA ALA A 192 -19.39 6.89 21.05
C ALA A 192 -18.66 7.60 19.90
N GLN A 193 -18.05 8.77 20.17
CA GLN A 193 -17.28 9.51 19.16
C GLN A 193 -16.01 8.75 18.78
N LEU A 194 -15.35 8.12 19.75
CA LEU A 194 -14.19 7.26 19.50
C LEU A 194 -14.54 6.09 18.58
N VAL A 195 -15.65 5.38 18.84
CA VAL A 195 -16.10 4.26 18.00
C VAL A 195 -16.38 4.74 16.57
N ILE A 196 -17.05 5.88 16.41
CA ILE A 196 -17.31 6.48 15.09
C ILE A 196 -15.99 6.82 14.38
N ALA A 197 -15.03 7.42 15.09
CA ALA A 197 -13.72 7.78 14.55
C ALA A 197 -12.92 6.53 14.13
N LEU A 198 -12.92 5.47 14.94
CA LEU A 198 -12.24 4.21 14.62
C LEU A 198 -12.85 3.50 13.41
N ILE A 199 -14.18 3.47 13.31
CA ILE A 199 -14.88 2.87 12.16
C ILE A 199 -14.65 3.72 10.90
N GLY A 200 -14.84 5.03 11.00
CA GLY A 200 -14.63 5.97 9.88
C GLY A 200 -13.18 5.94 9.39
N GLY A 201 -12.22 5.98 10.30
CA GLY A 201 -10.80 5.84 10.03
C GLY A 201 -10.46 4.49 9.40
N PHE A 202 -11.03 3.39 9.89
CA PHE A 202 -10.85 2.08 9.26
C PHE A 202 -11.39 2.05 7.82
N ILE A 203 -12.58 2.61 7.58
CA ILE A 203 -13.17 2.65 6.24
C ILE A 203 -12.31 3.51 5.30
N LEU A 204 -11.99 4.75 5.69
CA LEU A 204 -11.26 5.68 4.82
C LEU A 204 -9.78 5.33 4.67
N ASN A 205 -9.12 4.87 5.73
CA ASN A 205 -7.68 4.67 5.72
C ASN A 205 -7.32 3.22 5.35
N ALA A 206 -8.06 2.21 5.79
CA ALA A 206 -7.77 0.83 5.41
C ALA A 206 -8.59 0.37 4.20
N VAL A 207 -9.91 0.52 4.22
CA VAL A 207 -10.76 -0.06 3.16
C VAL A 207 -10.56 0.67 1.83
N VAL A 208 -10.80 1.99 1.80
CA VAL A 208 -10.70 2.77 0.56
C VAL A 208 -9.30 2.68 -0.03
N GLU A 209 -8.26 2.88 0.78
CA GLU A 209 -6.87 2.88 0.30
C GLU A 209 -6.45 1.50 -0.24
N GLU A 210 -6.74 0.40 0.47
CA GLU A 210 -6.32 -0.92 0.00
C GLU A 210 -7.12 -1.36 -1.24
N TYR A 211 -8.39 -0.99 -1.35
CA TYR A 211 -9.16 -1.21 -2.58
C TYR A 211 -8.55 -0.44 -3.75
N PHE A 212 -8.22 0.84 -3.55
CA PHE A 212 -7.65 1.66 -4.61
C PHE A 212 -6.24 1.22 -4.99
N TYR A 213 -5.29 1.26 -4.05
CA TYR A 213 -3.87 1.07 -4.33
C TYR A 213 -3.52 -0.39 -4.66
N ARG A 214 -4.11 -1.37 -3.96
CA ARG A 214 -3.78 -2.79 -4.17
C ARG A 214 -4.73 -3.44 -5.15
N ARG A 215 -6.02 -3.45 -4.82
CA ARG A 215 -6.99 -4.19 -5.64
C ARG A 215 -7.12 -3.59 -7.03
N TRP A 216 -7.22 -2.27 -7.15
CA TRP A 216 -7.45 -1.64 -8.44
C TRP A 216 -6.15 -1.30 -9.17
N LEU A 217 -5.31 -0.43 -8.60
CA LEU A 217 -4.13 0.11 -9.26
C LEU A 217 -3.04 -0.95 -9.43
N GLN A 218 -2.56 -1.56 -8.34
CA GLN A 218 -1.50 -2.56 -8.40
C GLN A 218 -1.85 -3.71 -9.33
N SER A 219 -3.06 -4.29 -9.24
CA SER A 219 -3.46 -5.41 -10.12
C SER A 219 -3.31 -5.09 -11.62
N ARG A 220 -3.58 -3.85 -12.02
CA ARG A 220 -3.49 -3.43 -13.43
C ARG A 220 -2.06 -3.16 -13.86
N ILE A 221 -1.26 -2.54 -12.99
CA ILE A 221 0.18 -2.39 -13.22
C ILE A 221 0.85 -3.78 -13.30
N GLU A 222 0.49 -4.71 -12.42
CA GLU A 222 0.98 -6.08 -12.46
C GLU A 222 0.61 -6.80 -13.76
N TRP A 223 -0.61 -6.55 -14.26
CA TRP A 223 -1.05 -7.10 -15.53
C TRP A 223 -0.22 -6.55 -16.71
N LEU A 224 0.09 -5.25 -16.71
CA LEU A 224 0.84 -4.57 -17.77
C LEU A 224 2.35 -4.82 -17.73
N LEU A 225 2.96 -4.62 -16.56
CA LEU A 225 4.41 -4.50 -16.38
C LEU A 225 5.00 -5.66 -15.56
N GLY A 226 4.17 -6.41 -14.84
CA GLY A 226 4.57 -7.52 -13.97
C GLY A 226 4.52 -7.17 -12.48
N ARG A 227 4.68 -8.21 -11.65
CA ARG A 227 4.52 -8.16 -10.19
C ARG A 227 5.24 -6.99 -9.52
N TRP A 228 6.56 -6.94 -9.68
CA TRP A 228 7.40 -5.99 -8.95
C TRP A 228 7.13 -4.53 -9.33
N PRO A 229 6.99 -4.14 -10.61
CA PRO A 229 6.52 -2.81 -10.98
C PRO A 229 5.20 -2.44 -10.30
N GLY A 230 4.25 -3.37 -10.22
CA GLY A 230 2.97 -3.14 -9.54
C GLY A 230 3.14 -2.85 -8.06
N ILE A 231 3.90 -3.68 -7.35
CA ILE A 231 4.15 -3.53 -5.91
C ILE A 231 4.89 -2.20 -5.64
N VAL A 232 5.97 -1.94 -6.37
CA VAL A 232 6.81 -0.75 -6.15
C VAL A 232 6.03 0.52 -6.45
N LEU A 233 5.40 0.64 -7.62
CA LEU A 233 4.69 1.86 -7.99
C LEU A 233 3.49 2.15 -7.09
N ALA A 234 2.71 1.11 -6.72
CA ALA A 234 1.60 1.30 -5.79
C ALA A 234 2.07 1.64 -4.38
N THR A 235 3.25 1.15 -3.95
CA THR A 235 3.86 1.51 -2.67
C THR A 235 4.30 2.97 -2.66
N LEU A 236 4.99 3.42 -3.71
CA LEU A 236 5.49 4.80 -3.82
C LEU A 236 4.33 5.80 -3.85
N LEU A 237 3.31 5.54 -4.68
CA LEU A 237 2.13 6.43 -4.78
C LEU A 237 1.33 6.46 -3.47
N TRP A 238 1.17 5.31 -2.81
CA TRP A 238 0.52 5.25 -1.49
C TRP A 238 1.31 5.98 -0.40
N SER A 239 2.64 5.90 -0.44
CA SER A 239 3.48 6.60 0.54
C SER A 239 3.46 8.11 0.32
N ALA A 240 3.51 8.57 -0.93
CA ALA A 240 3.69 9.98 -1.27
C ALA A 240 2.60 10.92 -0.73
N TRP A 241 1.33 10.51 -0.75
CA TRP A 241 0.24 11.38 -0.28
C TRP A 241 0.33 11.71 1.21
N HIS A 242 0.97 10.84 2.01
CA HIS A 242 1.18 11.08 3.44
C HIS A 242 2.05 12.31 3.69
N ALA A 243 2.87 12.77 2.72
CA ALA A 243 3.69 13.97 2.87
C ALA A 243 2.84 15.20 3.22
N ALA A 244 1.58 15.24 2.76
CA ALA A 244 0.67 16.34 3.04
C ALA A 244 0.19 16.40 4.50
N ILE A 245 0.13 15.27 5.21
CA ILE A 245 -0.42 15.18 6.58
C ILE A 245 0.65 14.84 7.64
N GLN A 246 1.80 14.32 7.21
CA GLN A 246 2.95 13.99 8.06
C GLN A 246 4.15 14.92 7.84
N GLY A 247 4.08 15.80 6.85
CA GLY A 247 5.14 16.75 6.53
C GLY A 247 5.26 17.91 7.51
N VAL A 248 6.37 18.64 7.39
CA VAL A 248 6.67 19.88 8.13
C VAL A 248 6.75 21.10 7.21
N GLY A 249 6.39 20.95 5.93
CA GLY A 249 6.33 22.04 4.95
C GLY A 249 7.56 22.13 4.03
N ARG A 250 8.45 21.14 4.07
CA ARG A 250 9.60 21.02 3.17
C ARG A 250 9.42 19.79 2.29
N LEU A 251 8.84 19.99 1.10
CA LEU A 251 8.39 18.90 0.22
C LEU A 251 9.46 17.82 -0.04
N ASP A 252 10.72 18.22 -0.20
CA ASP A 252 11.86 17.31 -0.41
C ASP A 252 12.07 16.37 0.80
N LEU A 253 12.07 16.93 2.01
CA LEU A 253 12.22 16.18 3.25
C LEU A 253 10.95 15.40 3.61
N ASP A 254 9.78 15.98 3.34
CA ASP A 254 8.48 15.38 3.65
C ASP A 254 8.28 14.13 2.79
N LEU A 255 8.57 14.20 1.49
CA LEU A 255 8.54 13.04 0.60
C LEU A 255 9.57 11.98 1.02
N ALA A 256 10.81 12.39 1.33
CA ALA A 256 11.82 11.45 1.79
C ALA A 256 11.39 10.72 3.08
N SER A 257 10.84 11.47 4.04
CA SER A 257 10.34 10.98 5.33
C SER A 257 9.24 9.94 5.13
N VAL A 258 8.20 10.25 4.35
CA VAL A 258 7.07 9.33 4.17
C VAL A 258 7.42 8.11 3.31
N LEU A 259 8.30 8.26 2.32
CA LEU A 259 8.82 7.12 1.56
C LEU A 259 9.53 6.14 2.48
N VAL A 260 10.40 6.64 3.36
CA VAL A 260 11.13 5.81 4.32
C VAL A 260 10.18 5.21 5.37
N ALA A 261 9.24 5.98 5.89
CA ALA A 261 8.30 5.53 6.91
C ALA A 261 7.38 4.38 6.42
N HIS A 262 6.93 4.46 5.17
CA HIS A 262 5.87 3.59 4.65
C HIS A 262 6.34 2.50 3.68
N ALA A 263 7.56 2.59 3.14
CA ALA A 263 8.04 1.65 2.12
C ALA A 263 7.93 0.17 2.52
N ALA A 264 8.44 -0.21 3.70
CA ALA A 264 8.44 -1.60 4.13
C ALA A 264 7.02 -2.16 4.27
N THR A 265 6.12 -1.40 4.88
CA THR A 265 4.70 -1.74 5.02
C THR A 265 4.00 -1.82 3.66
N GLY A 266 4.22 -0.84 2.78
CA GLY A 266 3.63 -0.83 1.45
C GLY A 266 4.07 -2.05 0.62
N VAL A 267 5.34 -2.44 0.71
CA VAL A 267 5.86 -3.67 0.09
C VAL A 267 5.19 -4.92 0.69
N LEU A 268 5.06 -5.02 2.01
CA LEU A 268 4.34 -6.14 2.65
C LEU A 268 2.91 -6.24 2.12
N LEU A 269 2.15 -5.14 2.13
CA LEU A 269 0.78 -5.09 1.65
C LEU A 269 0.71 -5.49 0.17
N GLY A 270 1.64 -4.96 -0.65
CA GLY A 270 1.76 -5.34 -2.05
C GLY A 270 2.04 -6.82 -2.25
N LEU A 271 2.92 -7.43 -1.44
CA LEU A 271 3.20 -8.87 -1.48
C LEU A 271 1.99 -9.71 -1.06
N LEU A 272 1.31 -9.34 0.02
CA LEU A 272 0.08 -10.01 0.49
C LEU A 272 -0.99 -10.00 -0.60
N TRP A 273 -1.21 -8.86 -1.25
CA TRP A 273 -2.14 -8.76 -2.37
C TRP A 273 -1.70 -9.59 -3.57
N SER A 274 -0.47 -9.37 -4.05
CA SER A 274 0.04 -10.00 -5.26
C SER A 274 0.01 -11.52 -5.17
N ARG A 275 0.24 -12.05 -3.98
CA ARG A 275 0.33 -13.48 -3.69
C ARG A 275 -1.01 -14.12 -3.37
N TYR A 276 -1.82 -13.49 -2.53
CA TYR A 276 -3.01 -14.12 -1.96
C TYR A 276 -4.33 -13.62 -2.57
N ARG A 277 -4.36 -12.42 -3.16
CA ARG A 277 -5.56 -11.77 -3.75
C ARG A 277 -6.76 -11.75 -2.80
N ARG A 278 -6.50 -11.64 -1.49
CA ARG A 278 -7.52 -11.55 -0.43
C ARG A 278 -7.38 -10.20 0.22
N MET A 279 -8.49 -9.50 0.47
CA MET A 279 -8.47 -8.19 1.11
C MET A 279 -8.19 -8.25 2.61
N TRP A 280 -8.71 -9.28 3.30
CA TRP A 280 -8.66 -9.33 4.76
C TRP A 280 -7.25 -9.15 5.37
N PRO A 281 -6.15 -9.73 4.83
CA PRO A 281 -4.82 -9.55 5.43
C PRO A 281 -4.37 -8.08 5.37
N LEU A 282 -4.72 -7.39 4.28
CA LEU A 282 -4.38 -5.99 4.09
C LEU A 282 -5.19 -5.11 5.03
N LEU A 283 -6.51 -5.36 5.10
CA LEU A 283 -7.40 -4.62 5.99
C LEU A 283 -7.02 -4.84 7.46
N THR A 284 -6.58 -6.04 7.83
CA THR A 284 -6.11 -6.31 9.20
C THR A 284 -4.81 -5.57 9.48
N VAL A 285 -3.78 -5.68 8.64
CA VAL A 285 -2.49 -5.01 8.88
C VAL A 285 -2.64 -3.49 8.85
N HIS A 286 -3.29 -2.95 7.82
CA HIS A 286 -3.45 -1.50 7.67
C HIS A 286 -4.46 -0.93 8.69
N GLY A 287 -5.56 -1.63 8.95
CA GLY A 287 -6.49 -1.26 10.02
C GLY A 287 -5.81 -1.25 11.39
N ALA A 288 -5.02 -2.27 11.69
CA ALA A 288 -4.26 -2.35 12.93
C ALA A 288 -3.19 -1.25 13.06
N LEU A 289 -2.49 -0.90 11.98
CA LEU A 289 -1.55 0.23 11.97
C LEU A 289 -2.18 1.55 12.42
N ASN A 290 -3.44 1.77 12.06
CA ASN A 290 -4.17 2.98 12.45
C ASN A 290 -4.83 2.86 13.83
N ALA A 291 -5.41 1.70 14.15
CA ALA A 291 -6.23 1.52 15.35
C ALA A 291 -5.44 1.09 16.60
N LEU A 292 -4.40 0.26 16.47
CA LEU A 292 -3.66 -0.28 17.62
C LEU A 292 -3.05 0.79 18.53
N PRO A 293 -2.42 1.86 18.02
CA PRO A 293 -1.88 2.89 18.90
C PRO A 293 -2.94 3.45 19.86
N VAL A 294 -4.15 3.70 19.34
CA VAL A 294 -5.28 4.18 20.12
C VAL A 294 -5.80 3.10 21.08
N LEU A 295 -6.03 1.88 20.58
CA LEU A 295 -6.58 0.79 21.40
C LEU A 295 -5.64 0.38 22.54
N VAL A 296 -4.32 0.36 22.30
CA VAL A 296 -3.33 0.03 23.32
C VAL A 296 -3.19 1.16 24.33
N SER A 297 -3.25 2.43 23.91
CA SER A 297 -3.22 3.57 24.85
C SER A 297 -4.38 3.54 25.86
N LEU A 298 -5.56 3.07 25.43
CA LEU A 298 -6.73 2.92 26.30
C LEU A 298 -6.55 1.80 27.35
N LEU A 299 -5.71 0.80 27.07
CA LEU A 299 -5.41 -0.30 28.00
C LEU A 299 -4.24 0.04 28.93
N GLY A 300 -3.36 0.96 28.52
CA GLY A 300 -2.19 1.39 29.29
C GLY A 300 -2.44 2.60 30.20
N ALA A 301 -3.58 3.29 30.05
CA ALA A 301 -3.96 4.39 30.92
C ALA A 301 -4.23 3.87 32.36
N PRO A 302 -3.60 4.45 33.39
CA PRO A 302 -3.89 4.12 34.79
C PRO A 302 -5.32 4.53 35.21
#